data_AF-A0A1X4HSA0-F1
#
_entry.id   AF-A0A1X4HSA0-F1
#
_cell.length_a   1.000
_cell.length_b   1.000
_cell.length_c   1.000
_cell.angle_alpha   90.00
_cell.angle_beta   90.00
_cell.angle_gamma   90.00
#
_symmetry.space_group_name_H-M   'P 1'
#
loop_
_entity.id
_entity.type
_entity.pdbx_description
1 polymer ?
#
loop_
_entity_poly.entity_id
_entity_poly.type
_entity_poly.pdbx_seq_one_letter_code
_entity_poly.pdbx_strand_id
1 'polypeptide(L)' 'ACALGWAAGTAEFARARIVPGPRTRDEVTTVLATSVVIPPAATWHRLAGAWRHRNAPAWQEVTR' A
#
# COMPACT_ATOMS: atom_id res chain seq x y z
N ALA A 1 -14.08 8.69 -10.96
CA ALA A 1 -12.61 8.89 -10.99
C ALA A 1 -11.90 8.09 -9.90
N CYS A 2 -12.21 8.27 -8.60
CA CYS A 2 -11.49 7.61 -7.49
C CYS A 2 -11.48 6.07 -7.58
N ALA A 3 -12.62 5.43 -7.87
CA ALA A 3 -12.68 3.97 -8.02
C ALA A 3 -11.83 3.46 -9.19
N LEU A 4 -11.77 4.20 -10.29
CA LEU A 4 -10.94 3.86 -11.46
C LEU A 4 -9.44 4.02 -11.13
N GLY A 5 -9.06 5.10 -10.45
CA GLY A 5 -7.68 5.31 -10.00
C GLY A 5 -7.24 4.23 -9.01
N TRP A 6 -8.12 3.84 -8.09
CA TRP A 6 -7.88 2.72 -7.18
C TRP A 6 -7.71 1.40 -7.93
N ALA A 7 -8.64 1.06 -8.83
CA ALA A 7 -8.57 -0.19 -9.59
C ALA A 7 -7.30 -0.27 -10.46
N ALA A 8 -6.93 0.83 -11.13
CA ALA A 8 -5.71 0.90 -11.94
C ALA A 8 -4.45 0.74 -11.07
N GLY A 9 -4.37 1.42 -9.93
CA GLY A 9 -3.25 1.30 -9.00
C GLY A 9 -3.13 -0.10 -8.39
N THR A 10 -4.24 -0.71 -8.01
CA THR A 10 -4.29 -2.09 -7.50
C THR A 10 -3.88 -3.10 -8.58
N ALA A 11 -4.31 -2.94 -9.83
CA ALA A 11 -3.92 -3.81 -10.93
C ALA A 11 -2.41 -3.71 -11.23
N GLU A 12 -1.85 -2.50 -11.21
CA GLU A 12 -0.41 -2.27 -11.33
C GLU A 12 0.37 -2.96 -10.22
N PHE A 13 -0.05 -2.75 -8.97
CA PHE A 13 0.57 -3.32 -7.79
C PHE A 13 0.50 -4.86 -7.78
N ALA A 14 -0.66 -5.42 -8.10
CA ALA A 14 -0.85 -6.86 -8.20
C ALA A 14 0.03 -7.47 -9.31
N ARG A 15 0.11 -6.82 -10.49
CA ARG A 15 0.94 -7.28 -11.59
C ARG A 15 2.42 -7.32 -11.21
N ALA A 16 2.92 -6.27 -10.56
CA ALA A 16 4.31 -6.21 -10.08
C ALA A 16 4.65 -7.34 -9.08
N ARG A 17 3.65 -7.82 -8.32
CA ARG A 17 3.82 -8.94 -7.37
C ARG A 17 3.64 -10.32 -8.00
N ILE A 18 2.80 -10.43 -9.03
CA ILE A 18 2.52 -11.70 -9.71
C ILE A 18 3.61 -12.04 -10.74
N VAL A 19 4.15 -11.06 -11.47
CA VAL A 19 5.14 -11.29 -12.53
C VAL A 19 6.40 -12.04 -12.03
N PRO A 20 6.96 -11.75 -10.83
CA PRO A 20 8.09 -12.50 -10.29
C PRO A 20 7.76 -13.96 -9.89
N GLY A 21 6.49 -14.31 -9.72
CA GLY A 21 6.03 -15.70 -9.77
C GLY A 21 5.32 -16.26 -8.51
N PRO A 22 3.99 -16.39 -8.56
CA PRO A 22 3.22 -17.43 -7.89
C PRO A 22 3.14 -18.68 -8.76
N ARG A 23 3.19 -19.87 -8.17
CA ARG A 23 3.19 -21.18 -8.86
C ARG A 23 1.83 -21.85 -8.90
N THR A 24 0.85 -21.32 -8.18
CA THR A 24 -0.48 -21.90 -8.05
C THR A 24 -1.59 -20.85 -8.10
N ARG A 25 -2.83 -21.30 -8.36
CA ARG A 25 -4.01 -20.43 -8.36
C ARG A 25 -4.28 -19.83 -6.97
N ASP A 26 -4.01 -20.59 -5.91
CA ASP A 26 -4.20 -20.15 -4.53
C ASP A 26 -3.24 -19.00 -4.15
N GLU A 27 -1.99 -19.09 -4.59
CA GLU A 27 -1.03 -18.00 -4.44
C GLU A 27 -1.48 -16.74 -5.19
N VAL A 28 -1.99 -16.89 -6.41
CA VAL A 28 -2.54 -15.74 -7.18
C VAL A 28 -3.73 -15.12 -6.47
N THR A 29 -4.69 -15.90 -5.98
CA THR A 29 -5.87 -15.37 -5.27
C THR A 29 -5.48 -14.65 -3.99
N THR A 30 -4.51 -15.18 -3.25
CA THR A 30 -3.97 -14.55 -2.05
C THR A 30 -3.25 -13.24 -2.37
N VAL A 31 -2.42 -13.22 -3.41
CA VAL A 31 -1.74 -11.99 -3.86
C VAL A 31 -2.76 -10.94 -4.32
N LEU A 32 -3.80 -11.32 -5.05
CA LEU A 32 -4.87 -10.41 -5.47
C LEU A 32 -5.64 -9.84 -4.27
N ALA A 33 -6.10 -10.71 -3.36
CA ALA A 33 -6.84 -10.30 -2.17
C ALA A 33 -6.03 -9.31 -1.32
N THR A 34 -4.75 -9.62 -1.08
CA THR A 34 -3.87 -8.71 -0.34
C THR A 34 -3.57 -7.42 -1.12
N SER A 35 -3.45 -7.47 -2.44
CA SER A 35 -3.20 -6.28 -3.28
C SER A 35 -4.37 -5.30 -3.32
N VAL A 36 -5.60 -5.79 -3.14
CA VAL A 36 -6.81 -4.98 -2.97
C VAL A 36 -6.84 -4.30 -1.59
N VAL A 37 -6.40 -4.99 -0.54
CA VAL A 37 -6.45 -4.52 0.86
C VAL A 37 -5.28 -3.59 1.23
N ILE A 38 -4.08 -3.84 0.71
CA ILE A 38 -2.87 -3.07 1.05
C ILE A 38 -3.01 -1.56 0.79
N PRO A 39 -3.48 -1.09 -0.39
CA PRO A 39 -3.58 0.34 -0.67
C PRO A 39 -4.46 1.12 0.32
N PRO A 40 -5.73 0.75 0.58
CA PRO A 40 -6.54 1.49 1.55
C PRO A 40 -5.99 1.40 2.98
N ALA A 41 -5.41 0.26 3.37
CA ALA A 41 -4.76 0.13 4.68
C ALA A 41 -3.55 1.07 4.80
N ALA A 42 -2.68 1.12 3.78
CA ALA A 42 -1.52 2.01 3.77
C ALA A 42 -1.93 3.49 3.81
N THR A 43 -2.95 3.88 3.07
CA THR A 43 -3.52 5.24 3.13
C THR A 43 -4.05 5.56 4.52
N TRP A 44 -4.82 4.65 5.12
CA TRP A 44 -5.34 4.82 6.49
C TRP A 44 -4.22 4.99 7.51
N HIS A 45 -3.22 4.10 7.50
CA HIS A 45 -2.08 4.17 8.43
C HIS A 45 -1.31 5.49 8.28
N ARG A 46 -1.09 5.95 7.04
CA ARG A 46 -0.41 7.22 6.79
C ARG A 46 -1.22 8.42 7.29
N LEU A 47 -2.53 8.45 7.02
CA LEU A 47 -3.41 9.54 7.47
C LEU A 47 -3.56 9.56 8.98
N ALA A 48 -3.74 8.39 9.61
CA ALA A 48 -3.84 8.27 11.06
C ALA A 48 -2.55 8.73 11.74
N GLY A 49 -1.38 8.35 11.21
CA GLY A 49 -0.08 8.80 11.69
C GLY A 49 0.09 10.32 11.54
N ALA A 50 -0.19 10.86 10.35
CA ALA A 50 -0.10 12.30 10.09
C ALA A 50 -1.03 13.12 11.00
N TRP A 51 -2.24 12.63 11.24
CA TRP A 51 -3.20 13.27 12.13
C TRP A 51 -2.75 13.21 13.60
N ARG A 52 -2.34 12.04 14.08
CA ARG A 52 -1.90 11.82 15.46
C ARG A 52 -0.66 12.63 15.80
N HIS A 53 0.26 12.78 14.86
CA HIS A 53 1.55 13.43 15.06
C HIS A 53 1.63 14.81 14.40
N ARG A 54 0.50 15.46 14.14
CA ARG A 54 0.44 16.77 13.45
C ARG A 54 1.21 17.91 14.11
N ASN A 55 1.50 17.79 15.41
CA ASN A 55 2.28 18.77 16.18
C ASN A 55 3.71 18.30 16.49
N ALA A 56 4.14 17.16 15.94
CA ALA A 56 5.49 16.69 16.16
C ALA A 56 6.49 17.67 15.52
N PRO A 57 7.54 18.10 16.24
CA PRO A 57 8.57 18.93 15.64
C PRO A 57 9.29 18.15 14.53
N ALA A 58 9.86 18.88 13.56
CA ALA A 58 10.68 18.27 12.51
C ALA A 58 11.80 17.43 13.15
N TRP A 59 12.05 16.25 12.58
CA TRP A 59 13.13 15.37 13.04
C TRP A 59 14.45 16.14 13.01
N GLN A 60 15.03 16.39 14.18
CA GLN A 60 16.36 16.97 14.32
C GLN A 60 17.35 15.81 14.24
N GLU A 61 17.91 15.59 13.05
CA GLU A 61 18.98 14.62 12.88
C GLU A 61 20.18 15.11 13.70
N VAL A 62 20.56 14.36 14.73
CA VAL A 62 21.71 14.69 15.57
C VAL A 62 22.95 14.35 14.76
N THR A 63 23.45 15.30 13.97
CA THR A 63 24.74 15.18 13.32
C THR A 63 25.80 15.02 14.40
N ARG A 64 26.41 13.83 14.47
CA ARG A 64 27.52 13.51 15.37
C ARG A 64 28.85 13.77 14.68
#